data_AF-A0A179SME6-F1
#
_entry.id   AF-A0A179SME6-F1
#
_cell.length_a   1.000
_cell.length_b   1.000
_cell.length_c   1.000
_cell.angle_alpha   90.00
_cell.angle_beta   90.00
_cell.angle_gamma   90.00
#
_symmetry.space_group_name_H-M   'P 1'
#
loop_
_entity.id
_entity.type
_entity.pdbx_description
1 polymer ?
#
loop_
_entity_poly.entity_id
_entity_poly.type
_entity_poly.pdbx_seq_one_letter_code
_entity_poly.pdbx_strand_id
1 'polypeptide(L)' 'MEWSDLKVYVIHFIENNSVQLVQLVNNIPSVDENIKIKGRKGKVLSVKTIEENKVLVNVLFEKVNKNQPNIKDTKKKR' A
#
# COMPACT_ATOMS: atom_id res chain seq x y z
N MET A 1 -27.31 5.65 -17.88
CA MET A 1 -25.99 5.45 -17.24
C MET A 1 -26.11 4.16 -16.44
N GLU A 2 -25.63 3.07 -17.02
CA GLU A 2 -25.78 1.71 -16.49
C GLU A 2 -24.78 1.51 -15.36
N TRP A 3 -25.23 1.00 -14.21
CA TRP A 3 -24.40 0.83 -13.01
C TRP A 3 -23.49 -0.41 -13.07
N SER A 4 -23.44 -1.08 -14.23
CA SER A 4 -22.86 -2.41 -14.43
C SER A 4 -21.35 -2.42 -14.67
N ASP A 5 -20.72 -1.26 -14.90
CA ASP A 5 -19.30 -1.19 -15.32
C ASP A 5 -18.32 -0.90 -14.16
N LEU A 6 -18.80 -0.66 -12.94
CA LEU A 6 -17.93 -0.48 -11.78
C LEU A 6 -17.52 -1.83 -11.19
N LYS A 7 -16.42 -2.39 -11.71
CA LYS A 7 -15.79 -3.57 -11.10
C LYS A 7 -15.10 -3.19 -9.79
N VAL A 8 -15.47 -3.89 -8.72
CA VAL A 8 -14.86 -3.77 -7.39
C VAL A 8 -13.94 -4.95 -7.13
N TYR A 9 -12.75 -4.67 -6.61
CA TYR A 9 -11.72 -5.67 -6.33
C TYR A 9 -11.37 -5.67 -4.85
N VAL A 10 -11.30 -6.85 -4.26
CA VAL A 10 -10.71 -7.06 -2.94
C VAL A 10 -9.21 -7.26 -3.11
N ILE A 11 -8.42 -6.29 -2.68
CA ILE A 11 -6.97 -6.33 -2.76
C ILE A 11 -6.38 -6.70 -1.40
N HIS A 12 -5.57 -7.75 -1.39
CA HIS A 12 -4.73 -8.14 -0.26
C HIS A 12 -3.30 -7.68 -0.53
N PHE A 13 -2.84 -6.67 0.21
CA PHE A 13 -1.46 -6.20 0.18
C PHE A 13 -0.60 -7.08 1.09
N ILE A 14 0.42 -7.73 0.53
CA ILE A 14 1.27 -8.71 1.21
C ILE A 14 2.73 -8.26 1.16
N GLU A 15 3.41 -8.34 2.30
CA GLU A 15 4.87 -8.20 2.41
C GLU A 15 5.37 -9.35 3.30
N ASN A 16 6.42 -10.07 2.90
CA ASN A 16 7.01 -11.17 3.67
C ASN A 16 5.99 -12.19 4.18
N ASN A 17 5.10 -12.65 3.29
CA ASN A 17 4.03 -13.60 3.59
C ASN A 17 3.02 -13.12 4.67
N SER A 18 3.02 -11.82 4.98
CA SER A 18 2.13 -11.20 5.96
C SER A 18 1.21 -10.19 5.29
N VAL A 19 -0.09 -10.27 5.59
CA VAL A 19 -1.10 -9.33 5.08
C VAL A 19 -0.98 -8.00 5.81
N GLN A 20 -0.78 -6.93 5.05
CA GLN A 20 -0.51 -5.57 5.55
C GLN A 20 -1.81 -4.75 5.58
N LEU A 21 -2.63 -4.90 4.54
CA LEU A 21 -3.94 -4.30 4.38
C LEU A 21 -4.78 -5.17 3.45
N VAL A 22 -6.08 -5.28 3.76
CA VAL A 22 -7.09 -5.76 2.82
C VAL A 22 -8.06 -4.62 2.59
N GLN A 23 -8.36 -4.29 1.34
CA GLN A 23 -9.31 -3.23 1.01
C GLN A 23 -10.08 -3.54 -0.27
N LEU A 24 -11.32 -3.05 -0.32
CA LEU A 24 -12.14 -3.04 -1.52
C LEU A 24 -11.84 -1.76 -2.30
N VAL A 25 -11.46 -1.88 -3.57
CA VAL A 25 -11.07 -0.75 -4.43
C VAL A 25 -11.58 -0.95 -5.85
N ASN A 26 -11.73 0.15 -6.58
CA ASN A 26 -12.16 0.12 -7.99
C ASN A 26 -10.99 0.02 -8.97
N ASN A 27 -9.75 0.21 -8.49
CA ASN A 27 -8.56 0.18 -9.31
C ASN A 27 -7.48 -0.69 -8.67
N ILE A 28 -6.83 -1.52 -9.48
CA ILE A 28 -5.71 -2.35 -9.08
C ILE A 28 -4.43 -1.56 -9.34
N PRO A 29 -3.51 -1.44 -8.36
CA PRO A 29 -2.27 -0.70 -8.57
C PRO A 29 -1.38 -1.43 -9.58
N SER A 30 -0.56 -0.68 -10.29
CA SER A 30 0.38 -1.21 -11.29
C SER A 30 1.67 -1.72 -10.64
N VAL A 31 2.37 -2.62 -11.33
CA VAL A 31 3.74 -3.00 -10.95
C VAL A 31 4.63 -1.75 -10.98
N ASP A 32 5.57 -1.68 -10.04
CA ASP A 32 6.44 -0.53 -9.80
C ASP A 32 5.77 0.75 -9.27
N GLU A 33 4.45 0.74 -9.05
CA GLU A 33 3.73 1.88 -8.49
C GLU A 33 4.18 2.19 -7.05
N ASN A 34 4.40 3.47 -6.77
CA ASN A 34 4.68 3.95 -5.42
C ASN A 34 3.37 4.09 -4.64
N ILE A 35 3.29 3.41 -3.51
CA ILE A 35 2.08 3.37 -2.68
C ILE A 35 2.38 3.79 -1.24
N LYS A 36 1.32 4.19 -0.53
CA LYS A 36 1.39 4.47 0.90
C LYS A 36 0.29 3.71 1.62
N ILE A 37 0.67 2.73 2.45
CA ILE A 37 -0.28 1.93 3.22
C ILE A 37 -0.03 2.21 4.70
N LYS A 38 -1.08 2.61 5.43
CA LYS A 38 -1.03 2.87 6.88
C LYS A 38 0.16 3.77 7.29
N GLY A 39 0.41 4.83 6.52
CA GLY A 39 1.51 5.75 6.78
C GLY A 39 2.89 5.32 6.25
N ARG A 40 3.08 4.04 5.91
CA ARG A 40 4.35 3.50 5.38
C ARG A 40 4.40 3.66 3.86
N LYS A 41 5.51 4.19 3.36
CA LYS A 41 5.80 4.24 1.92
C LYS A 41 6.31 2.89 1.45
N GLY A 42 5.90 2.48 0.26
CA GLY A 42 6.37 1.27 -0.37
C GLY A 42 6.15 1.27 -1.88
N LYS A 43 6.53 0.16 -2.51
CA LYS A 43 6.47 -0.04 -3.95
C LYS A 43 5.80 -1.38 -4.25
N VAL A 44 4.97 -1.42 -5.29
CA VAL A 44 4.37 -2.67 -5.78
C VAL A 44 5.43 -3.51 -6.50
N LEU A 45 5.61 -4.75 -6.06
CA LEU A 45 6.52 -5.71 -6.68
C LEU A 45 5.83 -6.62 -7.70
N SER A 46 4.63 -7.10 -7.37
CA SER A 46 3.86 -7.92 -8.28
C SER A 46 2.37 -7.88 -7.95
N VAL A 47 1.56 -8.15 -8.97
CA VAL A 47 0.10 -8.18 -8.89
C VAL A 47 -0.36 -9.53 -9.43
N LYS A 48 -1.17 -10.26 -8.65
CA LYS A 48 -1.69 -11.57 -9.01
C LYS A 48 -3.18 -11.65 -8.72
N THR A 49 -3.98 -11.81 -9.77
CA THR A 49 -5.39 -12.14 -9.63
C THR A 49 -5.54 -13.60 -9.23
N ILE A 50 -6.23 -13.87 -8.12
CA ILE A 50 -6.44 -15.23 -7.59
C ILE A 50 -7.86 -15.74 -7.82
N GLU A 51 -8.84 -14.84 -7.88
CA GLU A 51 -10.23 -15.10 -8.24
C GLU A 51 -10.75 -13.89 -9.03
N GLU A 52 -11.96 -13.96 -9.59
CA GLU A 52 -12.55 -12.92 -10.44
C GLU A 52 -12.39 -11.49 -9.88
N ASN A 53 -12.65 -11.32 -8.57
CA ASN A 53 -12.60 -10.03 -7.89
C ASN A 53 -11.59 -9.99 -6.72
N LYS A 54 -10.68 -10.98 -6.61
CA LYS A 54 -9.67 -11.01 -5.54
C LYS A 54 -8.27 -10.93 -6.12
N VAL A 55 -7.48 -9.99 -5.61
CA VAL A 55 -6.14 -9.69 -6.09
C VAL A 55 -5.16 -9.70 -4.93
N LEU A 56 -4.05 -10.41 -5.11
CA LEU A 56 -2.89 -10.35 -4.23
C LEU A 56 -1.89 -9.35 -4.81
N VAL A 57 -1.50 -8.36 -4.01
CA VAL A 57 -0.50 -7.37 -4.38
C VAL A 57 0.68 -7.50 -3.44
N ASN A 58 1.82 -7.93 -3.98
CA ASN A 58 3.07 -7.98 -3.22
C ASN A 58 3.70 -6.60 -3.19
N VAL A 59 4.07 -6.14 -2.00
CA VAL A 59 4.63 -4.81 -1.78
C VAL A 59 5.92 -4.90 -1.00
N LEU A 60 6.78 -3.91 -1.22
CA LEU A 60 8.00 -3.68 -0.46
C LEU A 60 7.92 -2.31 0.20
N PHE A 61 7.87 -2.26 1.53
CA PHE A 61 7.91 -1.02 2.28
C PHE A 61 9.35 -0.56 2.54
N GLU A 62 9.50 0.74 2.63
CA GLU A 62 10.74 1.36 3.12
C GLU A 62 11.00 0.92 4.58
N LYS A 63 12.27 0.65 4.89
CA LYS A 63 12.69 0.33 6.26
C LYS A 63 12.50 1.55 7.16
N VAL A 64 11.79 1.37 8.26
CA VAL A 64 11.67 2.42 9.29
C VAL A 64 12.94 2.42 10.14
N ASN A 65 13.80 3.41 9.95
CA ASN A 65 14.96 3.62 10.82
C ASN A 65 14.48 4.17 12.17
N LYS A 66 14.36 3.30 13.18
CA LYS A 66 13.99 3.68 14.55
C LYS A 66 15.00 4.60 15.25
N ASN A 67 16.21 4.74 14.70
CA ASN A 67 17.32 5.49 15.29
C ASN A 67 17.49 6.93 14.76
N GLN A 68 16.55 7.48 13.99
CA GLN A 68 16.64 8.90 13.64
C GLN A 68 16.07 9.74 14.80
N PRO A 69 16.91 10.54 15.50
CA PRO A 69 16.38 11.52 16.43
C PRO A 69 15.47 12.47 15.63
N ASN A 70 14.24 12.64 16.10
CA ASN A 70 13.33 13.65 15.58
C ASN A 70 13.88 15.01 16.00
N ILE A 71 14.82 15.57 15.22
CA ILE A 71 15.35 16.93 15.42
C ILE A 71 14.27 17.91 14.95
N LYS A 72 13.20 18.00 15.73
CA LYS A 72 12.15 19.00 15.63
C LYS A 72 11.71 19.35 17.05
N ASP A 73 12.58 20.04 17.79
CA ASP A 73 12.23 21.31 18.44
C ASP A 73 13.44 21.86 19.23
N THR A 74 14.31 22.62 18.56
CA THR A 74 15.30 23.48 19.25
C THR A 74 15.20 24.91 18.72
N LYS A 75 13.98 25.43 18.55
CA LYS A 75 13.77 26.86 18.42
C LYS A 75 13.39 27.48 19.77
N LYS A 76 14.31 27.38 20.73
CA LYS A 76 14.39 28.37 21.81
C LYS A 76 15.07 29.60 21.21
N LYS A 77 14.29 30.59 20.75
CA LYS A 77 14.80 31.95 20.52
C LYS A 77 14.38 32.82 21.71
N ARG A 78 15.38 33.54 22.22
CA ARG A 78 15.37 34.50 23.33
C ARG A 78 14.23 35.50 23.25
#